data_AF-A0A4V4KGD5-F1
#
_entry.id   AF-A0A4V4KGD5-F1
#
_cell.length_a   1.000
_cell.length_b   1.000
_cell.length_c   1.000
_cell.angle_alpha   90.00
_cell.angle_beta   90.00
_cell.angle_gamma   90.00
#
_symmetry.space_group_name_H-M   'P 1'
#
loop_
_entity.id
_entity.type
_entity.pdbx_description
1 polymer ?
#
loop_
_entity_poly.entity_id
_entity_poly.type
_entity_poly.pdbx_seq_one_letter_code
_entity_poly.pdbx_strand_id
1 'polypeptide(L)'
;MCTPRSTFLAEDFIISCGTVTFDPKLERYLIIVRVTPMQGGAISHGYFLPEGRKRIDETLLDCALRSIYEVTGISVDSALLPVHTNAPPLPVEDMVQINTRMNGHEESVEESSVNRVETSREDWWLREDNILDFNTSDVHMSEEASHEPIAVTQRINSSNHLEQTFWFGAQAESS
;
A
#
# COMPACT_ATOMS: atom_id res chain seq x y z
N MET A 1 -24.71 -19.20 7.57
CA MET A 1 -23.81 -19.60 8.67
C MET A 1 -22.60 -18.70 8.61
N CYS A 2 -22.44 -17.77 9.56
CA CYS A 2 -21.24 -16.94 9.64
C CYS A 2 -20.07 -17.82 10.07
N THR A 3 -18.95 -17.79 9.35
CA THR A 3 -17.69 -18.34 9.84
C THR A 3 -17.31 -17.61 11.13
N PRO A 4 -16.78 -18.29 12.15
CA PRO A 4 -16.27 -17.63 13.35
C PRO A 4 -15.17 -16.64 12.95
N ARG A 5 -15.21 -15.43 13.51
CA ARG A 5 -14.13 -14.44 13.33
C ARG A 5 -12.84 -15.05 13.87
N SER A 6 -11.88 -15.31 12.98
CA SER A 6 -10.52 -15.65 13.37
C SER A 6 -9.77 -14.38 13.75
N THR A 7 -9.01 -14.46 14.84
CA THR A 7 -8.06 -13.40 15.25
C THR A 7 -6.68 -14.05 15.25
N PHE A 8 -5.70 -13.36 14.69
CA PHE A 8 -4.30 -13.80 14.65
C PHE A 8 -3.49 -12.83 15.50
N LEU A 9 -2.65 -13.38 16.38
CA LEU A 9 -1.72 -12.57 17.16
C LEU A 9 -0.50 -12.22 16.32
N ALA A 10 0.26 -11.22 16.76
CA ALA A 10 1.46 -10.78 16.05
C ALA A 10 2.48 -11.90 15.81
N GLU A 11 2.51 -12.92 16.67
CA GLU A 11 3.38 -14.11 16.54
C GLU A 11 2.95 -15.05 15.40
N ASP A 12 1.65 -15.09 15.09
CA ASP A 12 1.06 -15.90 14.02
C ASP A 12 0.89 -15.11 12.72
N PHE A 13 1.43 -13.90 12.67
CA PHE A 13 1.25 -12.95 11.58
C PHE A 13 2.59 -12.61 10.91
N ILE A 14 2.62 -12.69 9.59
CA ILE A 14 3.79 -12.37 8.77
C ILE A 14 3.41 -11.22 7.83
N ILE A 15 4.21 -10.16 7.86
CA ILE A 15 4.18 -9.11 6.86
C ILE A 15 5.23 -9.44 5.81
N SER A 16 4.78 -9.57 4.57
CA SER A 16 5.63 -9.70 3.39
C SER A 16 5.37 -8.53 2.46
N CYS A 17 6.35 -8.22 1.61
CA CYS A 17 6.20 -7.23 0.55
C CYS A 17 6.78 -7.78 -0.74
N GLY A 18 6.16 -7.43 -1.86
CA GLY A 18 6.58 -7.88 -3.17
C GLY A 18 6.30 -6.86 -4.25
N THR A 19 6.78 -7.14 -5.46
CA THR A 19 6.68 -6.23 -6.59
C THR A 19 5.95 -6.87 -7.76
N VAL A 20 5.03 -6.14 -8.36
CA VAL A 20 4.60 -6.38 -9.73
C VAL A 20 5.52 -5.55 -10.62
N THR A 21 6.50 -6.21 -11.22
CA THR A 21 7.54 -5.53 -12.00
C THR A 21 7.22 -5.59 -13.48
N PHE A 22 7.13 -4.42 -14.11
CA PHE A 22 6.97 -4.26 -15.55
C PHE A 22 8.24 -3.71 -16.18
N ASP A 23 8.64 -4.26 -17.32
CA ASP A 23 9.70 -3.74 -18.16
C ASP A 23 9.08 -3.10 -19.40
N PRO A 24 9.10 -1.76 -19.53
CA PRO A 24 8.51 -1.06 -20.66
C PRO A 24 9.27 -1.28 -21.97
N LYS A 25 10.57 -1.60 -21.94
CA LYS A 25 11.35 -1.86 -23.16
C LYS A 25 10.98 -3.21 -23.76
N LEU A 26 10.74 -4.20 -22.91
CA LEU A 26 10.36 -5.56 -23.32
C LEU A 26 8.84 -5.76 -23.42
N GLU A 27 8.05 -4.80 -22.93
CA GLU A 27 6.59 -4.87 -22.76
C GLU A 27 6.15 -6.13 -22.00
N ARG A 28 6.87 -6.48 -20.92
CA ARG A 28 6.70 -7.74 -20.19
C ARG A 28 6.75 -7.56 -18.69
N TYR A 29 6.13 -8.51 -18.00
CA TYR A 29 6.21 -8.61 -16.54
C TYR A 29 7.25 -9.64 -16.11
N LEU A 30 7.93 -9.36 -15.00
CA LEU A 30 8.81 -10.32 -14.36
C LEU A 30 8.01 -11.34 -13.56
N ILE A 31 8.23 -12.63 -13.84
CA ILE A 31 7.64 -13.76 -13.11
C ILE A 31 8.74 -14.74 -12.76
N ILE A 32 8.73 -15.23 -11.53
CA ILE A 32 9.58 -16.33 -11.07
C ILE A 32 8.87 -17.65 -11.40
N VAL A 33 9.55 -18.52 -12.16
CA VAL A 33 9.04 -19.85 -12.48
C VAL A 33 9.80 -20.88 -11.66
N ARG A 34 9.10 -21.57 -10.75
CA ARG A 34 9.64 -22.74 -10.04
C ARG A 34 9.27 -24.01 -10.80
N VAL A 35 10.27 -24.72 -11.28
CA VAL A 35 10.11 -26.01 -11.95
C VAL A 35 10.37 -27.12 -10.94
N THR A 36 9.38 -27.99 -10.70
CA THR A 36 9.47 -29.09 -9.74
C THR A 36 9.32 -30.42 -10.46
N PRO A 37 10.36 -31.29 -10.47
CA PRO A 37 10.22 -32.65 -10.97
C PRO A 37 9.25 -33.45 -10.12
N MET A 38 8.39 -34.24 -10.75
CA MET A 38 7.46 -35.14 -10.08
C MET A 38 7.84 -36.61 -10.30
N GLN A 39 7.28 -37.49 -9.46
CA GLN A 39 7.42 -38.93 -9.68
C GLN A 39 6.83 -39.33 -11.04
N GLY A 40 7.51 -40.24 -11.75
CA GLY A 40 7.10 -40.67 -13.09
C GLY A 40 7.56 -39.77 -14.25
N GLY A 41 8.44 -38.80 -13.98
CA GLY A 41 9.06 -37.97 -15.02
C GLY A 41 8.23 -36.77 -15.46
N ALA A 42 7.06 -36.54 -14.86
CA ALA A 42 6.27 -35.33 -15.07
C ALA A 42 6.95 -34.10 -14.44
N ILE A 43 6.65 -32.92 -14.97
CA ILE A 43 7.19 -31.63 -14.50
C ILE A 43 6.02 -30.73 -14.11
N SER A 44 6.10 -30.13 -12.92
CA SER A 44 5.15 -29.11 -12.47
C SER A 44 5.81 -27.72 -12.50
N HIS A 45 5.03 -26.72 -12.90
CA HIS A 45 5.45 -25.33 -12.92
C HIS A 45 4.62 -24.51 -11.93
N GLY A 46 5.30 -23.79 -11.05
CA GLY A 46 4.69 -22.74 -10.22
C GLY A 46 5.15 -21.38 -10.70
N TYR A 47 4.23 -20.41 -10.72
CA TYR A 47 4.47 -19.04 -11.15
C TYR A 47 4.27 -18.10 -9.96
N PHE A 48 5.26 -17.27 -9.67
CA PHE A 48 5.28 -16.42 -8.50
C PHE A 48 5.76 -15.02 -8.85
N LEU A 49 5.22 -14.03 -8.18
CA LEU A 49 5.83 -12.70 -8.15
C LEU A 49 6.94 -12.67 -7.10
N PRO A 50 7.99 -11.84 -7.28
CA PRO A 50 9.01 -11.64 -6.27
C PRO A 50 8.39 -11.05 -5.00
N GLU A 51 8.49 -11.77 -3.89
CA GLU A 51 8.08 -11.33 -2.56
C GLU A 51 9.10 -11.78 -1.51
N GLY A 52 9.14 -11.08 -0.39
CA GLY A 52 9.95 -11.45 0.75
C GLY A 52 9.38 -10.93 2.06
N ARG A 53 9.79 -11.56 3.16
CA ARG A 53 9.38 -11.16 4.50
C ARG A 53 10.01 -9.81 4.87
N LYS A 54 9.19 -8.94 5.47
CA LYS A 54 9.65 -7.69 6.03
C LYS A 54 10.54 -7.90 7.26
N ARG A 55 11.68 -7.23 7.27
CA ARG A 55 12.63 -7.12 8.38
C ARG A 55 12.17 -6.04 9.37
N ILE A 56 12.76 -6.07 10.55
CA ILE A 56 12.62 -4.99 11.54
C ILE A 56 13.30 -3.73 10.95
N ASP A 57 12.74 -2.56 11.22
CA ASP A 57 13.27 -1.23 10.85
C ASP A 57 13.35 -0.85 9.35
N GLU A 58 12.80 -1.62 8.41
CA GLU A 58 12.66 -1.19 7.00
C GLU A 58 11.24 -0.67 6.66
N THR A 59 11.05 0.10 5.60
CA THR A 59 9.69 0.42 5.12
C THR A 59 9.09 -0.75 4.33
N LEU A 60 7.78 -0.73 4.06
CA LEU A 60 7.14 -1.76 3.21
C LEU A 60 7.67 -1.71 1.77
N LEU A 61 7.89 -0.50 1.24
CA LEU A 61 8.45 -0.31 -0.10
C LEU A 61 9.90 -0.78 -0.17
N ASP A 62 10.75 -0.41 0.79
CA ASP A 62 12.14 -0.87 0.85
C ASP A 62 12.22 -2.40 0.93
N CYS A 63 11.33 -3.03 1.70
CA CYS A 63 11.22 -4.50 1.74
C CYS A 63 10.93 -5.08 0.35
N ALA A 64 10.00 -4.50 -0.41
CA ALA A 64 9.64 -4.97 -1.74
C ALA A 64 10.82 -4.84 -2.72
N LEU A 65 11.48 -3.68 -2.76
CA LEU A 65 12.63 -3.39 -3.63
C LEU A 65 13.86 -4.23 -3.28
N ARG A 66 14.11 -4.46 -1.98
CA ARG A 66 15.15 -5.39 -1.52
C ARG A 66 14.84 -6.82 -1.96
N SER A 67 13.60 -7.27 -1.76
CA SER A 67 13.22 -8.67 -1.96
C SER A 67 13.31 -9.07 -3.43
N ILE A 68 12.89 -8.20 -4.37
CA ILE A 68 13.07 -8.49 -5.81
C ILE A 68 14.54 -8.63 -6.18
N TYR A 69 15.42 -7.76 -5.68
CA TYR A 69 16.84 -7.86 -5.94
C TYR A 69 17.44 -9.15 -5.37
N GLU A 70 17.13 -9.50 -4.11
CA GLU A 70 17.64 -10.73 -3.48
C GLU A 70 17.17 -12.00 -4.19
N VAL A 71 15.95 -12.00 -4.71
CA VAL A 71 15.35 -13.20 -5.34
C VAL A 71 15.73 -13.34 -6.82
N THR A 72 15.89 -12.22 -7.55
CA THR A 72 16.03 -12.24 -9.01
C THR A 72 17.35 -11.65 -9.52
N GLY A 73 18.08 -10.91 -8.68
CA GLY A 73 19.26 -10.13 -9.06
C GLY A 73 18.95 -8.85 -9.84
N ILE A 74 17.68 -8.55 -10.11
CA ILE A 74 17.25 -7.38 -10.89
C ILE A 74 17.00 -6.22 -9.93
N SER A 75 17.66 -5.08 -10.20
CA SER A 75 17.36 -3.81 -9.55
C SER A 75 16.21 -3.12 -10.31
N VAL A 76 15.30 -2.52 -9.55
CA VAL A 76 14.10 -1.87 -10.09
C VAL A 76 13.86 -0.58 -9.34
N ASP A 77 13.20 0.37 -9.99
CA ASP A 77 12.70 1.57 -9.36
C ASP A 77 11.22 1.40 -9.02
N SER A 78 10.79 2.02 -7.92
CA SER A 78 9.37 2.06 -7.57
C SER A 78 8.59 2.80 -8.66
N ALA A 79 7.60 2.14 -9.26
CA ALA A 79 6.78 2.75 -10.28
C ALA A 79 5.64 3.52 -9.63
N LEU A 80 5.56 4.80 -9.96
CA LEU A 80 4.41 5.63 -9.65
C LEU A 80 3.27 5.22 -10.56
N LEU A 81 2.32 4.47 -10.00
CA LEU A 81 1.13 4.09 -10.73
C LEU A 81 0.03 5.11 -10.40
N PRO A 82 -0.70 5.62 -11.41
CA PRO A 82 -1.90 6.42 -11.19
C PRO A 82 -3.00 5.47 -10.71
N VAL A 83 -2.85 4.97 -9.49
CA VAL A 83 -3.86 4.13 -8.84
C VAL A 83 -4.85 5.07 -8.21
N HIS A 84 -6.07 5.08 -8.73
CA HIS A 84 -7.18 5.67 -8.02
C HIS A 84 -7.39 4.90 -6.73
N THR A 85 -6.95 5.45 -5.61
CA THR A 85 -7.27 4.91 -4.29
C THR A 85 -8.65 5.45 -3.90
N ASN A 86 -9.46 4.62 -3.23
CA ASN A 86 -10.70 5.10 -2.59
C ASN A 86 -10.39 5.75 -1.22
N ALA A 87 -9.16 6.22 -1.02
CA ALA A 87 -8.76 6.89 0.20
C ALA A 87 -9.48 8.26 0.27
N PRO A 88 -10.00 8.65 1.44
CA PRO A 88 -10.56 9.99 1.60
C PRO A 88 -9.45 11.03 1.36
N PRO A 89 -9.75 12.17 0.73
CA PRO A 89 -8.78 13.26 0.60
C PRO A 89 -8.35 13.70 2.00
N LEU A 90 -7.09 14.12 2.14
CA LEU A 90 -6.60 14.66 3.41
C LEU A 90 -7.47 15.86 3.82
N PRO A 91 -7.89 15.97 5.10
CA PRO A 91 -8.56 17.16 5.59
C PRO A 91 -7.68 18.39 5.36
N VAL A 92 -8.24 19.41 4.74
CA VAL A 92 -7.52 20.63 4.33
C VAL A 92 -6.90 21.34 5.55
N GLU A 93 -7.47 21.16 6.75
CA GLU A 93 -6.99 21.75 7.99
C GLU A 93 -5.63 21.22 8.47
N ASP A 94 -5.25 19.98 8.15
CA ASP A 94 -3.99 19.38 8.63
C ASP A 94 -2.77 19.80 7.79
N MET A 95 -2.98 20.24 6.54
CA MET A 95 -1.89 20.71 5.67
C MET A 95 -1.22 21.99 6.20
N VAL A 96 -1.97 22.85 6.89
CA VAL A 96 -1.44 24.09 7.48
C VAL A 96 -0.55 23.78 8.69
N GLN A 97 -0.90 22.77 9.49
CA GLN A 97 -0.13 22.45 10.71
C GLN A 97 1.18 21.70 10.42
N ILE A 98 1.21 20.84 9.39
CA ILE A 98 2.42 20.08 9.02
C ILE A 98 3.50 21.04 8.48
N ASN A 99 3.11 22.02 7.67
CA ASN A 99 4.03 23.03 7.13
C ASN A 99 4.54 23.99 8.22
N THR A 100 3.73 24.26 9.24
CA THR A 100 4.12 25.15 10.36
C THR A 100 5.11 24.47 11.30
N ARG A 101 5.05 23.14 11.49
CA ARG A 101 6.01 22.39 12.34
C ARG A 101 7.40 22.21 11.73
N MET A 102 7.51 22.25 10.40
CA MET A 102 8.79 22.04 9.70
C MET A 102 9.61 23.31 9.52
N ASN A 103 9.04 24.50 9.72
CA ASN A 103 9.64 25.76 9.25
C ASN A 103 9.82 26.90 10.27
N GLY A 104 9.70 26.72 11.59
CA GLY A 104 9.97 27.87 12.47
C GLY A 104 9.92 27.64 13.96
N HIS A 105 11.09 27.81 14.57
CA HIS A 105 11.23 28.27 15.95
C HIS A 105 10.64 29.69 16.06
N GLU A 106 9.87 29.92 17.14
CA GLU A 106 9.48 31.21 17.74
C GLU A 106 8.78 32.27 16.84
N GLU A 107 7.45 32.39 16.99
CA GLU A 107 6.86 33.66 17.43
C GLU A 107 5.44 33.46 17.96
N SER A 108 5.18 34.06 19.13
CA SER A 108 3.94 34.01 19.90
C SER A 108 2.80 34.78 19.23
N VAL A 109 1.62 34.17 19.06
CA VAL A 109 0.37 34.93 18.88
C VAL A 109 -0.78 34.28 19.65
N GLU A 110 -1.53 35.17 20.30
CA GLU A 110 -2.53 35.04 21.35
C GLU A 110 -3.70 34.07 21.10
N GLU A 111 -4.15 33.46 22.20
CA GLU A 111 -5.38 32.69 22.32
C GLU A 111 -6.60 33.51 21.87
N SER A 112 -7.34 33.01 20.87
CA SER A 112 -8.71 33.43 20.63
C SER A 112 -9.65 32.23 20.79
N SER A 113 -10.57 32.39 21.73
CA SER A 113 -11.56 31.46 22.20
C SER A 113 -12.51 30.99 21.10
N VAL A 114 -12.50 29.70 20.77
CA VAL A 114 -13.54 29.05 19.97
C VAL A 114 -14.16 27.91 20.79
N ASN A 115 -15.48 28.01 20.96
CA ASN A 115 -16.29 27.14 21.79
C ASN A 115 -16.17 25.65 21.42
N ARG A 116 -15.90 24.83 22.43
CA ARG A 116 -15.90 23.36 22.33
C ARG A 116 -17.34 22.87 22.16
N VAL A 117 -17.74 22.60 20.92
CA VAL A 117 -18.94 21.83 20.63
C VAL A 117 -18.56 20.35 20.72
N GLU A 118 -19.01 19.68 21.77
CA GLU A 118 -18.94 18.22 21.88
C GLU A 118 -19.91 17.62 20.87
N THR A 119 -19.39 17.03 19.80
CA THR A 119 -20.20 16.24 18.86
C THR A 119 -19.95 14.76 19.14
N SER A 120 -21.00 14.05 19.57
CA SER A 120 -20.96 12.60 19.75
C SER A 120 -20.79 11.92 18.39
N ARG A 121 -20.17 10.74 18.43
CA ARG A 121 -19.56 10.06 17.27
C ARG A 121 -20.58 9.36 16.38
N GLU A 122 -21.88 9.56 16.59
CA GLU A 122 -22.93 8.69 16.03
C GLU A 122 -23.78 9.29 14.90
N ASP A 123 -23.76 10.59 14.64
CA ASP A 123 -24.78 11.23 13.75
C ASP A 123 -24.27 11.75 12.39
N TRP A 124 -23.03 11.44 11.99
CA TRP A 124 -22.42 12.02 10.76
C TRP A 124 -22.99 11.49 9.43
N TRP A 125 -23.78 10.40 9.45
CA TRP A 125 -24.25 9.71 8.24
C TRP A 125 -25.71 10.02 7.83
N LEU A 126 -26.45 10.85 8.58
CA LEU A 126 -27.89 11.06 8.38
C LEU A 126 -28.30 12.47 7.90
N ARG A 127 -27.37 13.32 7.47
CA ARG A 127 -27.75 14.60 6.87
C ARG A 127 -28.06 14.43 5.38
N GLU A 128 -29.36 14.42 5.06
CA GLU A 128 -29.91 14.42 3.70
C GLU A 128 -29.66 15.73 2.92
N ASP A 129 -29.01 16.73 3.54
CA ASP A 129 -28.68 18.02 2.91
C ASP A 129 -27.33 18.02 2.16
N ASN A 130 -26.63 16.89 2.07
CA ASN A 130 -25.30 16.81 1.43
C ASN A 130 -25.35 16.46 -0.08
N ILE A 131 -26.49 16.68 -0.74
CA ILE A 131 -26.56 16.71 -2.20
C ILE A 131 -26.04 18.09 -2.63
N LEU A 132 -24.70 18.24 -2.61
CA LEU A 132 -24.03 19.34 -3.29
C LEU A 132 -23.90 18.98 -4.77
N ASP A 133 -24.39 19.89 -5.60
CA ASP A 133 -24.39 19.84 -7.06
C ASP A 133 -23.02 19.41 -7.60
N PHE A 134 -23.05 18.31 -8.37
CA PHE A 134 -21.91 17.77 -9.07
C PHE A 134 -21.51 18.71 -10.22
N ASN A 135 -20.80 19.79 -9.91
CA ASN A 135 -20.06 20.56 -10.91
C ASN A 135 -18.74 19.84 -11.20
N THR A 136 -18.68 19.18 -12.36
CA THR A 136 -17.55 18.40 -12.89
C THR A 136 -16.30 19.25 -13.22
N SER A 137 -16.14 20.42 -12.64
CA SER A 137 -15.07 21.37 -12.95
C SER A 137 -14.08 21.63 -11.80
N ASP A 138 -14.37 21.20 -10.57
CA ASP A 138 -13.51 21.46 -9.39
C ASP A 138 -12.86 20.19 -8.81
N VAL A 139 -12.74 19.12 -9.60
CA VAL A 139 -11.81 18.04 -9.25
C VAL A 139 -10.40 18.56 -9.54
N HIS A 140 -9.80 19.20 -8.54
CA HIS A 140 -8.36 19.34 -8.48
C HIS A 140 -7.82 17.91 -8.32
N MET A 141 -7.65 17.23 -9.45
CA MET A 141 -6.91 15.98 -9.56
C MET A 141 -5.49 16.32 -9.10
N SER A 142 -5.19 16.10 -7.83
CA SER A 142 -3.82 15.82 -7.46
C SER A 142 -3.47 14.53 -8.19
N GLU A 143 -2.87 14.64 -9.38
CA GLU A 143 -2.04 13.60 -10.00
C GLU A 143 -0.80 13.36 -9.12
N GLU A 144 -0.98 13.24 -7.80
CA GLU A 144 0.06 12.82 -6.88
C GLU A 144 0.14 11.31 -7.02
N ALA A 145 0.90 10.93 -8.03
CA ALA A 145 1.44 9.62 -8.18
C ALA A 145 1.94 9.14 -6.79
N SER A 146 1.33 8.08 -6.29
CA SER A 146 1.62 7.52 -4.96
C SER A 146 2.43 6.24 -5.07
N HIS A 147 3.35 6.03 -4.13
CA HIS A 147 4.09 4.78 -3.96
C HIS A 147 3.36 3.81 -3.03
N GLU A 148 2.04 3.97 -2.87
CA GLU A 148 1.23 3.06 -2.09
C GLU A 148 1.17 1.64 -2.68
N PRO A 149 0.91 0.62 -1.83
CA PRO A 149 0.65 -0.73 -2.32
C PRO A 149 -0.52 -0.73 -3.31
N ILE A 150 -0.32 -1.35 -4.47
CA ILE A 150 -1.35 -1.50 -5.51
C ILE A 150 -2.30 -2.66 -5.24
N ALA A 151 -1.90 -3.60 -4.38
CA ALA A 151 -2.72 -4.70 -3.93
C ALA A 151 -2.24 -5.24 -2.59
N VAL A 152 -3.13 -5.91 -1.88
CA VAL A 152 -2.80 -6.68 -0.68
C VAL A 152 -3.41 -8.07 -0.82
N THR A 153 -2.60 -9.10 -0.56
CA THR A 153 -3.06 -10.49 -0.55
C THR A 153 -2.87 -11.10 0.81
N GLN A 154 -3.75 -12.01 1.19
CA GLN A 154 -3.64 -12.77 2.43
C GLN A 154 -3.67 -14.26 2.12
N ARG A 155 -2.80 -15.03 2.77
CA ARG A 155 -2.80 -16.50 2.71
C ARG A 155 -2.42 -17.10 4.05
N ILE A 156 -2.96 -18.28 4.32
CA ILE A 156 -2.40 -19.14 5.37
C ILE A 156 -1.27 -19.94 4.74
N ASN A 157 -0.06 -19.82 5.28
CA ASN A 157 1.09 -20.54 4.77
C ASN A 157 1.15 -21.98 5.30
N SER A 158 2.13 -22.77 4.84
CA SER A 158 2.30 -24.17 5.25
C SER A 158 2.59 -24.36 6.75
N SER A 159 3.01 -23.30 7.45
CA SER A 159 3.25 -23.29 8.90
C SER A 159 2.05 -22.76 9.69
N ASN A 160 0.88 -22.63 9.06
CA ASN A 160 -0.36 -22.13 9.66
C ASN A 160 -0.29 -20.67 10.16
N HIS A 161 0.65 -19.87 9.64
CA HIS A 161 0.70 -18.43 9.91
C HIS A 161 -0.10 -17.67 8.84
N LEU A 162 -0.78 -16.60 9.27
CA LEU A 162 -1.38 -15.64 8.35
C LEU A 162 -0.28 -14.76 7.76
N GLU A 163 -0.08 -14.87 6.45
CA GLU A 163 0.82 -14.00 5.71
C GLU A 163 0.02 -12.97 4.92
N GLN A 164 0.32 -11.70 5.16
CA GLN A 164 -0.20 -10.58 4.42
C GLN A 164 0.92 -9.98 3.56
N THR A 165 0.76 -10.04 2.25
CA THR A 165 1.70 -9.46 1.28
C THR A 165 1.17 -8.15 0.74
N PHE A 166 1.95 -7.08 0.88
CA PHE A 166 1.72 -5.80 0.22
C PHE A 166 2.47 -5.76 -1.11
N TRP A 167 1.76 -5.49 -2.20
CA TRP A 167 2.30 -5.48 -3.55
C TRP A 167 2.50 -4.06 -4.03
N PHE A 168 3.69 -3.76 -4.54
CA PHE A 168 4.04 -2.46 -5.11
C PHE A 168 4.27 -2.57 -6.61
N GLY A 169 3.93 -1.51 -7.35
CA GLY A 169 4.37 -1.37 -8.74
C GLY A 169 5.86 -1.07 -8.79
N ALA A 170 6.57 -1.74 -9.71
CA ALA A 170 7.98 -1.46 -9.95
C ALA A 170 8.29 -1.49 -11.46
N GLN A 171 9.30 -0.74 -11.84
CA GLN A 171 9.79 -0.68 -13.20
C GLN A 171 11.22 -1.20 -13.26
N ALA A 172 11.45 -2.20 -14.12
CA ALA A 172 12.79 -2.63 -14.47
C ALA A 172 13.29 -1.85 -15.69
N GLU A 173 14.59 -1.60 -15.74
CA GLU A 173 15.24 -1.11 -16.95
C GLU A 173 16.14 -2.21 -17.52
N SER A 174 15.67 -2.96 -18.53
CA SER A 174 16.58 -3.84 -19.26
C SER A 174 17.65 -3.02 -19.99
N SER A 175 18.90 -3.45 -19.90
CA SER A 175 20.03 -2.93 -20.68
C SER A 175 19.92 -3.27 -22.16
#